data_AF-A0A9E8ZFV3-F1
#
_entry.id   AF-A0A9E8ZFV3-F1
#
_cell.length_a   1.000
_cell.length_b   1.000
_cell.length_c   1.000
_cell.angle_alpha   90.00
_cell.angle_beta   90.00
_cell.angle_gamma   90.00
#
_symmetry.space_group_name_H-M   'P 1'
#
loop_
_entity.id
_entity.type
_entity.pdbx_description
1 polymer ?
#
loop_
_entity_poly.entity_id
_entity_poly.type
_entity_poly.pdbx_seq_one_letter_code
_entity_poly.pdbx_strand_id
1 'polypeptide(L)'
;MAIFRQYIAPLLIVLVFLFALVAIGIRSFLPADMAAPAPIEEVDSTAQRFSAEMQQELTAAPDVAGLPPSLEALVHGLPDDRALGTRL
;
A
#
# COMPACT_ATOMS: atom_id res chain seq x y z
N MET A 1 -3.07 50.36 28.71
CA MET A 1 -2.27 49.80 27.59
C MET A 1 -3.14 48.94 26.66
N ALA A 2 -4.20 49.50 26.06
CA ALA A 2 -5.13 48.74 25.21
C ALA A 2 -4.62 48.61 23.76
N ILE A 3 -3.95 49.65 23.24
CA ILE A 3 -3.45 49.74 21.86
C ILE A 3 -2.49 48.59 21.52
N PHE A 4 -1.57 48.26 22.43
CA PHE A 4 -0.61 47.18 22.22
C PHE A 4 -1.30 45.83 22.05
N ARG A 5 -2.26 45.50 22.91
CA ARG A 5 -2.98 44.22 22.84
C ARG A 5 -4.01 44.18 21.70
N GLN A 6 -4.51 45.32 21.25
CA GLN A 6 -5.57 45.38 20.25
C GLN A 6 -5.05 45.41 18.81
N TYR A 7 -3.82 45.88 18.59
CA TYR A 7 -3.24 45.97 17.23
C TYR A 7 -1.92 45.21 17.10
N ILE A 8 -1.03 45.34 18.08
CA ILE A 8 0.29 44.72 17.99
C ILE A 8 0.20 43.21 18.24
N ALA A 9 -0.55 42.77 19.25
CA ALA A 9 -0.71 41.33 19.52
C ALA A 9 -1.40 40.57 18.35
N PRO A 10 -2.50 41.04 17.75
CA PRO A 10 -3.10 40.38 16.58
C PRO A 10 -2.19 40.36 15.37
N LEU A 11 -1.45 41.45 15.11
CA LEU A 11 -0.48 41.51 14.02
C LEU A 11 0.64 40.47 14.21
N LEU A 12 1.18 40.35 15.42
CA LEU A 12 2.22 39.35 15.72
C LEU A 12 1.69 37.92 15.57
N ILE A 13 0.44 37.65 15.96
CA ILE A 13 -0.18 36.34 15.78
C ILE A 13 -0.20 35.97 14.29
N VAL A 14 -0.66 36.88 13.43
CA VAL A 14 -0.69 36.64 11.98
C VAL A 14 0.71 36.48 11.41
N LEU A 15 1.67 37.29 11.86
CA LEU A 15 3.05 37.22 11.38
C LEU A 15 3.72 35.90 11.75
N VAL A 16 3.57 35.46 13.01
CA VAL A 16 4.09 34.18 13.49
C VAL A 16 3.36 33.02 12.81
N PHE A 17 2.04 33.13 12.60
CA PHE A 17 1.27 32.13 11.88
C PHE A 17 1.76 31.96 10.44
N LEU A 18 1.94 33.04 9.69
CA LEU A 18 2.47 33.00 8.33
C LEU A 18 3.88 32.41 8.29
N PHE A 19 4.75 32.84 9.22
CA PHE A 19 6.07 32.27 9.35
C PHE A 19 6.03 30.77 9.62
N ALA A 20 5.20 30.32 10.58
CA ALA A 20 5.02 28.92 10.90
C ALA A 20 4.47 28.12 9.73
N LEU A 21 3.49 28.67 8.98
CA LEU A 21 2.90 28.05 7.79
C LEU A 21 3.95 27.84 6.69
N VAL A 22 4.82 28.81 6.46
CA VAL A 22 5.93 28.66 5.51
C VAL A 22 6.97 27.68 6.03
N ALA A 23 7.37 27.79 7.30
CA ALA A 23 8.39 26.94 7.91
C ALA A 23 7.98 25.45 7.94
N ILE A 24 6.71 25.16 8.26
CA ILE A 24 6.19 23.79 8.19
C ILE A 24 6.06 23.31 6.75
N GLY A 25 5.60 24.18 5.84
CA GLY A 25 5.46 23.87 4.42
C GLY A 25 6.79 23.47 3.80
N ILE A 26 7.85 24.26 4.00
CA ILE A 26 9.18 23.93 3.46
C ILE A 26 9.77 22.69 4.10
N ARG A 27 9.54 22.44 5.41
CA ARG A 27 10.08 21.29 6.13
C ARG A 27 9.64 19.97 5.52
N SER A 28 8.37 19.85 5.12
CA SER A 28 7.85 18.64 4.48
C SER A 28 8.43 18.33 3.10
N PHE A 29 9.07 19.30 2.47
CA PHE A 29 9.74 19.12 1.18
C PHE A 29 11.27 19.05 1.30
N LEU A 30 11.84 19.03 2.51
CA LEU A 30 13.26 18.80 2.66
C LEU A 30 13.57 17.36 2.21
N PRO A 31 14.63 17.13 1.42
CA PRO A 31 15.01 15.78 0.99
C PRO A 31 15.16 14.80 2.16
N ALA A 32 15.57 15.30 3.32
CA ALA A 32 15.68 14.51 4.56
C ALA A 32 14.32 14.02 5.11
N ASP A 33 13.21 14.73 4.86
CA ASP A 33 11.86 14.35 5.31
C ASP A 33 11.26 13.24 4.41
N MET A 34 11.58 13.25 3.10
CA MET A 34 11.16 12.23 2.12
C MET A 34 12.18 11.10 1.94
N ALA A 35 13.34 11.16 2.58
CA ALA A 35 14.41 10.16 2.43
C ALA A 35 14.20 8.89 3.28
N ALA A 36 13.20 8.86 4.16
CA ALA A 36 12.87 7.64 4.89
C ALA A 36 12.11 6.69 3.96
N PRO A 37 12.70 5.54 3.56
CA PRO A 37 11.95 4.51 2.86
C PRO A 37 10.75 4.12 3.72
N ALA A 38 9.58 3.96 3.11
CA ALA A 38 8.42 3.42 3.83
C ALA A 38 8.86 2.15 4.57
N PRO A 39 8.46 1.96 5.84
CA PRO A 39 8.76 0.73 6.56
C PRO A 39 8.27 -0.45 5.74
N ILE A 40 9.22 -1.15 5.14
CA ILE A 40 9.02 -2.53 4.72
C ILE A 40 9.18 -3.32 6.00
N GLU A 41 8.07 -3.65 6.65
CA GLU A 41 8.09 -4.88 7.44
C GLU A 41 8.61 -5.96 6.50
N GLU A 42 9.73 -6.59 6.85
CA GLU A 42 10.11 -7.85 6.23
C GLU A 42 8.92 -8.79 6.47
N VAL A 43 8.04 -8.90 5.47
CA VAL A 43 6.97 -9.88 5.38
C VAL A 43 7.59 -11.27 5.17
N ASP A 44 8.60 -11.61 5.99
CA ASP A 44 9.41 -12.81 5.82
C ASP A 44 9.44 -13.64 7.11
N SER A 45 9.05 -13.12 8.26
CA SER A 45 8.99 -13.95 9.48
C SER A 45 7.57 -14.36 9.87
N THR A 46 6.57 -13.54 9.57
CA THR A 46 5.17 -13.83 9.90
C THR A 46 4.47 -14.56 8.76
N ALA A 47 4.63 -14.10 7.51
CA ALA A 47 4.11 -14.80 6.32
C ALA A 47 4.75 -16.18 6.12
N GLN A 48 6.04 -16.33 6.47
CA GLN A 48 6.76 -17.59 6.31
C GLN A 48 6.41 -18.64 7.39
N ARG A 49 5.96 -18.22 8.58
CA ARG A 49 5.38 -19.13 9.59
C ARG A 49 3.96 -19.55 9.21
N PHE A 50 3.13 -18.60 8.77
CA PHE A 50 1.80 -18.91 8.26
C PHE A 50 1.87 -19.82 7.02
N SER A 51 2.90 -19.71 6.16
CA SER A 51 3.12 -20.64 5.06
C SER A 51 3.67 -21.99 5.52
N ALA A 52 4.57 -22.05 6.50
CA ALA A 52 5.11 -23.31 7.02
C ALA A 52 4.06 -24.14 7.76
N GLU A 53 3.19 -23.50 8.54
CA GLU A 53 2.05 -24.15 9.21
C GLU A 53 1.01 -24.64 8.19
N MET A 54 0.80 -23.90 7.10
CA MET A 54 -0.12 -24.27 6.01
C MET A 54 0.47 -25.30 5.02
N GLN A 55 1.80 -25.36 4.86
CA GLN A 55 2.48 -26.37 4.04
C GLN A 55 2.50 -27.76 4.70
N GLN A 56 2.52 -27.83 6.03
CA GLN A 56 2.49 -29.10 6.75
C GLN A 56 1.17 -29.87 6.52
N GLU A 57 0.06 -29.16 6.26
CA GLU A 57 -1.23 -29.76 5.89
C GLU A 57 -1.31 -30.13 4.39
N LEU A 58 -0.50 -29.49 3.53
CA LEU A 58 -0.48 -29.73 2.07
C LEU A 58 0.41 -30.89 1.62
N THR A 59 1.18 -31.52 2.53
CA THR A 59 1.85 -32.81 2.24
C THR A 59 0.91 -34.03 2.32
N ALA A 60 -0.33 -33.84 2.78
CA ALA A 60 -1.42 -34.78 2.57
C ALA A 60 -2.22 -34.35 1.34
N ALA A 61 -1.60 -34.44 0.16
CA ALA A 61 -2.19 -34.00 -1.11
C ALA A 61 -3.65 -34.51 -1.29
N PRO A 62 -4.67 -33.63 -1.25
CA PRO A 62 -5.96 -33.95 -1.83
C PRO A 62 -5.83 -33.68 -3.32
N ASP A 63 -5.66 -34.77 -4.03
CA ASP A 63 -6.01 -35.01 -5.43
C ASP A 63 -6.68 -33.82 -6.16
N VAL A 64 -5.93 -33.24 -7.10
CA VAL A 64 -6.44 -32.29 -8.10
C VAL A 64 -7.43 -32.97 -9.08
N ALA A 65 -7.74 -34.27 -8.92
CA ALA A 65 -8.64 -35.02 -9.81
C ALA A 65 -10.15 -34.79 -9.59
N GLY A 66 -10.57 -33.80 -8.80
CA GLY A 66 -11.98 -33.53 -8.50
C GLY A 66 -12.54 -32.19 -9.02
N LEU A 67 -11.74 -31.38 -9.72
CA LEU A 67 -12.20 -30.05 -10.14
C LEU A 67 -13.13 -30.13 -11.36
N PRO A 68 -14.27 -29.42 -11.35
CA PRO A 68 -15.12 -29.32 -12.52
C PRO A 68 -14.37 -28.61 -13.67
N PRO A 69 -14.60 -29.01 -14.92
CA PRO A 69 -13.79 -28.60 -16.08
C PRO A 69 -13.78 -27.09 -16.35
N SER A 70 -14.74 -26.33 -15.79
CA SER A 70 -14.79 -24.87 -15.86
C SER A 70 -13.71 -24.17 -15.02
N LEU A 71 -13.22 -24.82 -13.96
CA LEU A 71 -12.23 -24.23 -13.03
C LEU A 71 -10.80 -24.62 -13.38
N GLU A 72 -10.62 -25.73 -14.10
CA GLU A 72 -9.32 -26.18 -14.61
C GLU A 72 -8.72 -25.15 -15.58
N ALA A 73 -9.55 -24.54 -16.44
CA ALA A 73 -9.13 -23.48 -17.37
C ALA A 73 -8.71 -22.17 -16.66
N LEU A 74 -9.22 -21.91 -15.46
CA LEU A 74 -8.83 -20.73 -14.69
C LEU A 74 -7.50 -20.93 -13.96
N VAL A 75 -7.23 -22.17 -13.55
CA VAL A 75 -5.96 -22.58 -12.91
C VAL A 75 -4.84 -22.74 -13.92
N HIS A 76 -5.13 -23.31 -15.10
CA HIS A 76 -4.13 -23.55 -16.14
C HIS A 76 -4.06 -22.46 -17.22
N GLY A 77 -4.91 -21.43 -17.12
CA GLY A 77 -5.07 -20.42 -18.16
C GLY A 77 -5.95 -20.92 -19.30
N LEU A 78 -6.72 -20.00 -19.90
CA LEU A 78 -7.61 -20.33 -21.00
C LEU A 78 -6.75 -20.84 -22.18
N PRO A 79 -6.95 -22.08 -22.68
CA PRO A 79 -6.17 -22.56 -23.82
C PRO A 79 -6.52 -21.71 -25.05
N ASP A 80 -5.54 -20.98 -25.58
CA ASP A 80 -5.67 -20.02 -26.69
C ASP A 80 -6.13 -20.63 -28.04
N ASP A 81 -6.37 -21.95 -28.13
CA ASP A 81 -6.49 -22.65 -29.43
C ASP A 81 -7.71 -23.58 -29.57
N ARG A 82 -8.93 -23.14 -29.23
CA ARG A 82 -10.15 -23.78 -29.79
C ARG A 82 -11.19 -22.77 -30.30
N ALA A 83 -11.22 -22.65 -31.62
CA ALA A 83 -12.46 -22.74 -32.40
C ALA A 83 -13.41 -21.52 -32.41
N LEU A 84 -12.89 -20.29 -32.52
CA LEU A 84 -13.70 -19.13 -32.96
C LEU A 84 -13.40 -18.66 -34.40
N GLY A 85 -12.71 -19.46 -35.23
CA GLY A 85 -12.28 -19.02 -36.56
C GLY A 85 -12.46 -19.99 -37.73
N THR A 86 -13.19 -21.10 -37.62
CA THR A 86 -13.36 -22.02 -38.78
C THR A 86 -14.62 -22.88 -38.70
N ARG A 87 -15.80 -22.26 -38.80
CA ARG A 87 -17.00 -22.90 -39.40
C ARG A 87 -17.79 -21.84 -40.18
N LEU A 88 -17.30 -21.57 -41.39
CA LEU A 88 -18.15 -21.38 -42.56
C LEU A 88 -18.51 -22.77 -43.08
#